data_AF-A0A957BG86-F1
#
_entry.id   AF-A0A957BG86-F1
#
_cell.length_a   1.000
_cell.length_b   1.000
_cell.length_c   1.000
_cell.angle_alpha   90.00
_cell.angle_beta   90.00
_cell.angle_gamma   90.00
#
_symmetry.space_group_name_H-M   'P 1'
#
loop_
_entity.id
_entity.type
_entity.pdbx_description
1 polymer ?
#
loop_
_entity_poly.entity_id
_entity_poly.type
_entity_poly.pdbx_seq_one_letter_code
_entity_poly.pdbx_strand_id
1 'polypeptide(L)'
;MLDKLAGVEARFNEIDRQMVDPVVTSDHTKLTELAKERSDIEPIVQAYRHYKKQIDELKGARELVREADDPEMREMAQMEIDGL
;
A
#
# COMPACT_ATOMS: atom_id res chain seq x y z
N MET A 1 10.15 12.09 -2.16
CA MET A 1 10.21 11.16 -1.00
C MET A 1 9.27 9.97 -1.21
N LEU A 2 8.01 10.20 -1.60
CA LEU A 2 7.08 9.13 -1.99
C LEU A 2 7.57 8.31 -3.19
N ASP A 3 8.30 8.91 -4.13
CA ASP A 3 8.88 8.19 -5.27
C ASP A 3 9.89 7.12 -4.85
N LYS A 4 10.61 7.35 -3.74
CA LYS A 4 11.52 6.36 -3.17
C LYS A 4 10.75 5.17 -2.58
N LEU A 5 9.63 5.44 -1.90
CA LEU A 5 8.75 4.39 -1.36
C LEU A 5 8.05 3.61 -2.47
N ALA A 6 7.67 4.28 -3.56
CA ALA A 6 7.16 3.61 -4.76
C ALA A 6 8.21 2.66 -5.37
N GLY A 7 9.49 3.06 -5.38
CA GLY A 7 10.59 2.17 -5.77
C GLY A 7 10.74 0.95 -4.86
N VAL A 8 10.59 1.12 -3.54
CA VAL A 8 10.62 0.02 -2.57
C VAL A 8 9.43 -0.93 -2.77
N GLU A 9 8.21 -0.40 -2.97
CA GLU A 9 7.02 -1.19 -3.30
C GLU A 9 7.21 -1.96 -4.62
N ALA A 10 7.78 -1.33 -5.65
CA ALA A 10 8.07 -1.99 -6.92
C ALA A 10 9.07 -3.14 -6.74
N ARG A 11 10.13 -2.94 -5.94
CA ARG A 11 11.09 -4.00 -5.63
C ARG A 11 10.45 -5.16 -4.87
N PHE A 12 9.59 -4.88 -3.89
CA PHE A 12 8.86 -5.90 -3.16
C PHE A 12 7.99 -6.76 -4.08
N ASN A 13 7.21 -6.13 -4.96
CA ASN A 13 6.38 -6.85 -5.93
C ASN A 13 7.21 -7.68 -6.92
N GLU A 14 8.40 -7.18 -7.30
CA GLU A 14 9.33 -7.92 -8.16
C GLU A 14 9.90 -9.14 -7.45
N ILE A 15 10.26 -9.02 -6.17
CA ILE A 15 10.71 -10.16 -5.36
C ILE A 15 9.60 -11.22 -5.26
N ASP A 16 8.36 -10.81 -4.97
CA ASP A 16 7.20 -11.74 -4.94
C ASP A 16 7.04 -12.52 -6.26
N ARG A 17 7.25 -11.85 -7.40
CA ARG A 17 7.22 -12.50 -8.73
C ARG A 17 8.38 -13.47 -8.92
N GLN A 18 9.58 -13.09 -8.51
CA GLN A 18 10.76 -13.96 -8.62
C GLN A 18 10.62 -15.20 -7.74
N MET A 19 10.02 -15.07 -6.56
CA MET A 19 9.82 -16.19 -5.62
C MET A 19 8.82 -17.25 -6.11
N VAL A 20 8.03 -16.97 -7.15
CA VAL A 20 7.13 -17.96 -7.79
C VAL A 20 7.70 -18.52 -9.10
N ASP A 21 8.86 -18.05 -9.55
CA ASP A 21 9.54 -18.56 -10.75
C ASP A 21 10.14 -19.95 -10.46
N PRO A 22 9.84 -21.00 -11.27
CA PRO A 22 10.45 -22.32 -11.15
C PRO A 22 11.98 -22.33 -11.14
N VAL A 23 12.63 -21.40 -11.84
CA VAL A 23 14.09 -21.25 -11.90
C VAL A 23 14.65 -20.76 -10.56
N VAL A 24 13.90 -19.93 -9.84
CA VAL A 24 14.31 -19.39 -8.54
C VAL A 24 13.95 -20.35 -7.41
N THR A 25 12.77 -20.96 -7.47
CA THR A 25 12.30 -21.91 -6.45
C THR A 25 13.12 -23.21 -6.40
N SER A 26 13.78 -23.57 -7.50
CA SER A 26 14.74 -24.67 -7.55
C SER A 26 16.14 -24.31 -7.04
N ASP A 27 16.44 -23.02 -6.83
CA ASP A 27 17.68 -22.53 -6.24
C ASP A 27 17.44 -22.04 -4.80
N HIS A 28 17.71 -22.91 -3.84
CA HIS A 28 17.54 -22.62 -2.41
C HIS A 28 18.34 -21.41 -1.91
N THR A 29 19.52 -21.15 -2.48
CA THR A 29 20.36 -20.01 -2.06
C THR A 29 19.68 -18.72 -2.47
N LYS A 30 19.31 -18.62 -3.75
CA LYS A 30 18.63 -17.46 -4.31
C LYS A 30 17.28 -17.20 -3.64
N LEU A 31 16.51 -18.27 -3.35
CA LEU A 31 15.24 -18.16 -2.65
C LEU A 31 15.41 -17.60 -1.23
N THR A 32 16.47 -18.00 -0.52
CA THR A 32 16.77 -17.51 0.83
C THR A 32 17.16 -16.04 0.84
N GLU A 33 17.98 -15.61 -0.13
CA GLU A 33 18.37 -14.20 -0.29
C GLU A 33 17.15 -13.31 -0.57
N LEU A 34 16.28 -13.73 -1.50
CA LEU A 34 15.06 -13.02 -1.84
C LEU A 34 14.08 -12.97 -0.65
N ALA A 35 13.92 -14.07 0.09
CA ALA A 35 13.06 -14.10 1.27
C ALA A 35 13.54 -13.11 2.35
N LYS A 36 14.86 -13.01 2.54
CA LYS A 36 15.44 -12.05 3.49
C LYS A 36 15.20 -10.61 3.04
N GLU A 37 15.51 -10.30 1.77
CA GLU A 37 15.28 -8.96 1.22
C GLU A 37 13.81 -8.55 1.30
N ARG A 38 12.90 -9.47 0.96
CA ARG A 38 11.45 -9.27 1.07
C ARG A 38 11.05 -8.92 2.50
N SER A 39 11.52 -9.70 3.47
CA SER A 39 11.22 -9.47 4.90
C SER A 39 11.79 -8.13 5.40
N ASP A 40 12.96 -7.72 4.91
CA ASP A 40 13.60 -6.48 5.33
C ASP A 40 12.80 -5.24 4.87
N ILE A 41 12.18 -5.29 3.69
CA ILE A 41 11.43 -4.16 3.13
C ILE A 41 9.92 -4.22 3.38
N GLU A 42 9.37 -5.37 3.80
CA GLU A 42 7.94 -5.57 4.05
C GLU A 42 7.31 -4.52 4.98
N PRO A 43 7.91 -4.15 6.14
CA PRO A 43 7.34 -3.15 7.03
C PRO A 43 7.19 -1.77 6.37
N ILE A 44 8.16 -1.40 5.52
CA ILE A 44 8.16 -0.13 4.79
C ILE A 44 7.04 -0.12 3.76
N VAL A 45 6.88 -1.22 3.02
CA VAL A 45 5.82 -1.36 2.01
C VAL A 45 4.44 -1.36 2.67
N GLN A 46 4.26 -2.04 3.79
CA GLN A 46 3.00 -2.03 4.54
C GLN A 46 2.63 -0.62 5.01
N ALA A 47 3.56 0.11 5.62
CA ALA A 47 3.35 1.49 6.02
C ALA A 47 3.01 2.39 4.83
N TYR A 48 3.72 2.24 3.71
CA TYR A 48 3.46 3.02 2.49
C TYR A 48 2.09 2.73 1.88
N ARG A 49 1.69 1.46 1.80
CA ARG A 49 0.36 1.06 1.31
C ARG A 49 -0.76 1.58 2.20
N HIS A 50 -0.57 1.49 3.52
CA HIS A 50 -1.52 2.05 4.48
C HIS A 50 -1.68 3.56 4.30
N TYR A 51 -0.56 4.28 4.19
CA TYR A 51 -0.57 5.72 3.94
C TYR A 51 -1.30 6.08 2.63
N LYS A 52 -1.01 5.38 1.53
CA LYS A 52 -1.73 5.60 0.25
C LYS A 52 -3.22 5.40 0.40
N LYS A 53 -3.61 4.31 1.08
CA LYS A 53 -5.01 3.99 1.33
C LYS A 53 -5.71 5.11 2.11
N GLN A 54 -5.12 5.60 3.20
CA GLN A 54 -5.69 6.70 3.98
C GLN A 54 -5.82 7.99 3.16
N ILE A 55 -4.85 8.28 2.29
CA ILE A 55 -4.93 9.44 1.38
C ILE A 55 -6.09 9.29 0.39
N ASP A 56 -6.29 8.10 -0.17
CA ASP A 56 -7.38 7.82 -1.10
C ASP A 56 -8.75 7.87 -0.39
N GLU A 57 -8.85 7.32 0.82
CA GLU A 57 -10.05 7.39 1.67
C GLU A 57 -10.40 8.83 2.03
N LEU A 58 -9.41 9.61 2.50
CA LEU A 58 -9.56 11.02 2.82
C LEU A 58 -10.02 11.83 1.60
N LYS A 59 -9.47 11.53 0.43
CA LYS A 59 -9.87 12.19 -0.82
C LYS A 59 -11.33 11.88 -1.16
N GLY A 60 -11.73 10.61 -1.10
CA GLY A 60 -13.11 10.19 -1.37
C GLY A 60 -14.11 10.80 -0.39
N ALA A 61 -13.81 10.79 0.90
CA ALA A 61 -14.67 11.40 1.92
C ALA A 61 -14.81 12.93 1.72
N ARG A 62 -13.73 13.62 1.34
CA ARG A 62 -13.78 15.06 1.00
C ARG A 62 -14.61 15.35 -0.25
N GLU A 63 -14.51 14.51 -1.27
CA GLU A 63 -15.35 14.62 -2.46
C GLU A 63 -16.83 14.42 -2.08
N LEU A 64 -17.14 13.44 -1.23
CA LEU A 64 -18.49 13.18 -0.75
C LEU A 64 -19.06 14.36 0.06
N VAL A 65 -18.27 14.96 0.97
CA VAL A 65 -18.69 16.19 1.70
C VAL A 65 -19.03 17.32 0.73
N ARG A 66 -18.26 17.46 -0.36
CA ARG A 66 -18.45 18.52 -1.36
C ARG A 66 -19.67 18.28 -2.25
N GLU A 67 -19.93 17.04 -2.63
CA GLU A 67 -20.88 16.69 -3.70
C GLU A 67 -22.22 16.15 -3.17
N ALA A 68 -22.29 15.67 -1.92
CA ALA A 68 -23.55 15.21 -1.35
C ALA A 68 -24.52 16.37 -1.16
N ASP A 69 -25.76 16.22 -1.63
CA ASP A 69 -26.85 17.18 -1.39
C ASP A 69 -27.51 16.96 -0.03
N ASP A 70 -27.48 15.73 0.46
CA ASP A 70 -28.06 15.30 1.74
C ASP A 70 -27.18 15.69 2.94
N PRO A 71 -27.71 16.41 3.94
CA PRO A 71 -26.96 16.83 5.14
C PRO A 71 -26.44 15.67 6.02
N GLU A 72 -27.21 14.60 6.18
CA GLU A 72 -26.78 13.44 7.00
C GLU A 72 -25.61 12.72 6.33
N MET A 73 -25.64 12.61 5.00
CA MET A 73 -24.54 12.04 4.21
C MET A 73 -23.27 12.89 4.31
N ARG A 74 -23.37 14.23 4.31
CA ARG A 74 -22.20 15.09 4.56
C ARG A 74 -21.65 14.93 5.97
N GLU A 75 -22.51 14.81 6.98
CA GLU A 75 -22.10 14.64 8.36
C GLU A 75 -21.37 13.30 8.57
N MET A 76 -21.88 12.22 7.98
CA MET A 76 -21.19 10.91 7.98
C MET A 76 -19.81 11.00 7.32
N ALA A 77 -19.72 11.61 6.15
CA ALA A 77 -18.43 11.78 5.46
C ALA A 77 -17.45 12.65 6.26
N GLN A 78 -17.94 13.68 6.97
CA GLN A 78 -17.10 14.48 7.86
C GLN A 78 -16.59 13.69 9.06
N MET A 79 -17.43 12.84 9.66
CA MET A 79 -17.00 11.94 10.74
C MET A 79 -15.95 10.92 10.27
N GLU A 80 -16.05 10.44 9.03
CA GLU A 80 -15.01 9.59 8.43
C GLU A 80 -13.69 10.34 8.28
N ILE A 81 -13.70 11.60 7.82
CA ILE A 81 -12.49 12.43 7.73
C ILE A 81 -11.85 12.62 9.10
N ASP A 82 -12.65 12.87 10.14
CA ASP A 82 -12.15 13.13 11.50
C ASP A 82 -11.58 11.86 12.17
N GLY A 83 -11.99 10.68 11.70
CA GLY A 83 -11.53 9.38 12.20
C GLY A 83 -10.31 8.79 11.49
N LEU A 84 -9.86 9.39 10.38
CA LEU A 84 -8.69 8.97 9.58
C LEU A 84 -7.38 9.61 10.08
#